data_AF-A0A8T4XT80-F1
#
_entry.id   AF-A0A8T4XT80-F1
#
_cell.length_a   1.000
_cell.length_b   1.000
_cell.length_c   1.000
_cell.angle_alpha   90.00
_cell.angle_beta   90.00
_cell.angle_gamma   90.00
#
_symmetry.space_group_name_H-M   'P 1'
#
loop_
_entity.id
_entity.type
_entity.pdbx_description
1 polymer ?
#
loop_
_entity_poly.entity_id
_entity_poly.type
_entity_poly.pdbx_seq_one_letter_code
_entity_poly.pdbx_strand_id
1 'polypeptide(L)'
;MHGWLKRISDPHFASWIGMAAPLYTILSIMVSIAFSPWFSWTHNALSDLGVSPVAPIFNSGLIVGGILSSLFSIALARAEGRSFLCLLGSIILFLASVSLASIGIFPESFGHLHFYVSVAFFVLLIIASIILGMGFMLCEGTKLLGLL
;
A
#
# COMPACT_ATOMS: atom_id res chain seq x y z
N MET A 1 -5.10 6.04 -27.54
CA MET A 1 -4.74 5.75 -26.13
C MET A 1 -3.71 4.61 -26.12
N HIS A 2 -2.53 4.83 -25.52
CA HIS A 2 -1.45 3.84 -25.43
C HIS A 2 -1.93 2.54 -24.75
N GLY A 3 -1.62 1.36 -25.32
CA GLY A 3 -2.17 0.06 -24.91
C GLY A 3 -1.98 -0.31 -23.44
N TRP A 4 -0.91 0.19 -22.80
CA TRP A 4 -0.64 -0.01 -21.38
C TRP A 4 -1.70 0.61 -20.46
N LEU A 5 -2.24 1.78 -20.82
CA LEU A 5 -3.28 2.43 -20.02
C LEU A 5 -4.60 1.66 -20.04
N LYS A 6 -4.94 1.02 -21.17
CA LYS A 6 -6.13 0.15 -21.28
C LYS A 6 -6.04 -1.09 -20.40
N ARG A 7 -4.83 -1.63 -20.21
CA ARG A 7 -4.61 -2.86 -19.42
C ARG A 7 -4.71 -2.61 -17.92
N ILE A 8 -4.26 -1.44 -17.44
CA ILE A 8 -4.40 -1.05 -16.02
C ILE A 8 -5.86 -0.74 -15.66
N SER A 9 -6.69 -0.37 -16.64
CA SER A 9 -8.13 -0.18 -16.45
C SER A 9 -8.95 -1.46 -16.57
N ASP A 10 -8.34 -2.61 -16.83
CA ASP A 10 -9.03 -3.90 -16.77
C ASP A 10 -9.32 -4.24 -15.29
N PRO A 11 -10.59 -4.42 -14.89
CA PRO A 11 -10.95 -4.63 -13.50
C PRO A 11 -10.39 -5.93 -12.92
N HIS A 12 -10.23 -7.00 -13.71
CA HIS A 12 -9.62 -8.24 -13.24
C HIS A 12 -8.12 -8.03 -12.97
N PHE A 13 -7.43 -7.34 -13.87
CA PHE A 13 -6.00 -7.04 -13.68
C PHE A 13 -5.77 -6.13 -12.46
N ALA A 14 -6.64 -5.13 -12.27
CA ALA A 14 -6.61 -4.26 -11.10
C ALA A 14 -6.82 -5.05 -9.80
N SER A 15 -7.79 -5.96 -9.75
CA SER A 15 -8.03 -6.83 -8.58
C SER A 15 -6.81 -7.70 -8.25
N TRP A 16 -6.19 -8.32 -9.25
CA TRP A 16 -4.97 -9.13 -9.03
C TRP A 16 -3.82 -8.29 -8.47
N ILE A 17 -3.61 -7.07 -8.96
CA ILE A 17 -2.60 -6.16 -8.39
C ILE A 17 -2.97 -5.77 -6.95
N GLY A 18 -4.24 -5.48 -6.69
CA GLY A 18 -4.75 -5.15 -5.35
C GLY A 18 -4.53 -6.26 -4.33
N MET A 19 -4.64 -7.52 -4.74
CA MET A 19 -4.31 -8.69 -3.89
C MET A 19 -2.80 -8.91 -3.77
N ALA A 20 -2.06 -8.79 -4.87
CA ALA A 20 -0.62 -9.05 -4.88
C ALA A 20 0.18 -8.07 -4.02
N ALA A 21 -0.23 -6.79 -3.96
CA ALA A 21 0.48 -5.75 -3.22
C ALA A 21 0.63 -6.03 -1.71
N PRO A 22 -0.47 -6.25 -0.94
CA PRO A 22 -0.36 -6.56 0.49
C PRO A 22 0.29 -7.93 0.72
N LEU A 23 0.04 -8.93 -0.14
CA LEU A 23 0.65 -10.25 0.00
C LEU A 23 2.17 -10.19 -0.13
N TYR A 24 2.67 -9.53 -1.17
CA TYR A 24 4.11 -9.36 -1.36
C TYR A 24 4.75 -8.61 -0.19
N THR A 25 4.11 -7.52 0.26
CA THR A 25 4.59 -6.72 1.39
C THR A 25 4.67 -7.55 2.67
N ILE A 26 3.59 -8.26 3.02
CA ILE A 26 3.52 -9.09 4.23
C ILE A 26 4.53 -10.22 4.15
N LEU A 27 4.66 -10.90 3.00
CA LEU A 27 5.63 -11.98 2.83
C LEU A 27 7.06 -11.48 3.02
N SER A 28 7.44 -10.36 2.42
CA SER A 28 8.76 -9.76 2.62
C SER A 28 9.03 -9.43 4.09
N ILE A 29 8.03 -8.90 4.81
CA ILE A 29 8.14 -8.62 6.25
C ILE A 29 8.31 -9.93 7.04
N MET A 30 7.45 -10.93 6.80
CA MET A 30 7.51 -12.21 7.52
C MET A 30 8.83 -12.94 7.29
N VAL A 31 9.33 -12.94 6.06
CA VAL A 31 10.66 -13.49 5.73
C VAL A 31 11.75 -12.73 6.48
N SER A 32 11.70 -11.39 6.50
CA SER A 32 12.68 -10.58 7.21
C SER A 32 12.69 -10.87 8.72
N ILE A 33 11.52 -11.05 9.33
CA ILE A 33 11.39 -11.47 10.74
C ILE A 33 11.96 -12.87 10.95
N ALA A 34 11.64 -13.83 10.07
CA ALA A 34 12.11 -15.21 10.20
C ALA A 34 13.65 -15.32 10.16
N PHE A 35 14.32 -14.44 9.40
CA PHE A 35 15.78 -14.36 9.34
C PHE A 35 16.41 -13.45 10.42
N SER A 36 15.61 -12.91 11.34
CA SER A 36 16.06 -11.99 12.38
C SER A 36 15.72 -12.53 13.78
N PRO A 37 16.50 -13.50 14.33
CA PRO A 37 16.22 -14.11 15.64
C PRO A 37 16.20 -13.12 16.81
N TRP A 38 16.79 -11.93 16.63
CA TRP A 38 16.82 -10.85 17.60
C TRP A 38 15.52 -10.04 17.65
N PHE A 39 14.66 -10.15 16.63
CA PHE A 39 13.45 -9.35 16.51
C PHE A 39 12.41 -9.75 17.56
N SER A 40 11.91 -8.77 18.31
CA SER A 40 10.81 -8.93 19.25
C SER A 40 9.70 -7.91 19.00
N TRP A 41 8.47 -8.38 18.87
CA TRP A 41 7.28 -7.55 18.65
C TRP A 41 7.02 -6.51 19.73
N THR A 42 7.52 -6.73 20.95
CA THR A 42 7.29 -5.82 22.10
C THR A 42 8.44 -4.86 22.35
N HIS A 43 9.62 -5.12 21.77
CA HIS A 43 10.84 -4.35 22.05
C HIS A 43 11.43 -3.67 20.81
N ASN A 44 11.07 -4.13 19.62
CA ASN A 44 11.60 -3.61 18.36
C ASN A 44 10.51 -2.91 17.55
N ALA A 45 10.91 -1.87 16.84
CA ALA A 45 10.10 -1.36 15.75
C ALA A 45 10.25 -2.29 14.54
N LEU A 46 9.18 -2.43 13.76
CA LEU A 46 9.26 -3.22 12.52
C LEU A 46 10.29 -2.64 11.55
N SER A 47 10.49 -1.33 11.57
CA SER A 47 11.48 -0.60 10.76
C SER A 47 12.93 -0.90 11.13
N ASP A 48 13.21 -1.47 12.32
CA ASP A 48 14.55 -1.92 12.70
C ASP A 48 15.10 -2.96 11.70
N LEU A 49 14.21 -3.76 11.10
CA LEU A 49 14.56 -4.71 10.04
C LEU A 49 15.14 -4.02 8.81
N GLY A 50 14.69 -2.79 8.51
CA GLY A 50 15.11 -1.99 7.37
C GLY A 50 16.53 -1.42 7.44
N VAL A 51 17.22 -1.60 8.57
CA VAL A 51 18.64 -1.23 8.75
C VAL A 51 19.52 -2.40 9.19
N SER A 52 18.99 -3.61 9.09
CA SER A 52 19.67 -4.86 9.47
C SER A 52 20.17 -5.63 8.25
N PRO A 53 20.85 -6.80 8.41
CA PRO A 53 21.24 -7.63 7.27
C PRO A 53 20.09 -8.06 6.34
N VAL A 54 18.83 -8.07 6.83
CA VAL A 54 17.64 -8.38 6.02
C VAL A 54 17.02 -7.17 5.33
N ALA A 55 17.61 -5.98 5.49
CA ALA A 55 17.12 -4.72 4.91
C ALA A 55 16.81 -4.80 3.40
N PRO A 56 17.60 -5.48 2.55
CA PRO A 56 17.24 -5.61 1.13
C PRO A 56 15.88 -6.28 0.90
N ILE A 57 15.51 -7.28 1.72
CA ILE A 57 14.22 -7.99 1.61
C ILE A 57 13.10 -7.11 2.14
N PHE A 58 13.28 -6.54 3.33
CA PHE A 58 12.28 -5.70 3.99
C PHE A 58 11.97 -4.44 3.16
N ASN A 59 13.00 -3.65 2.84
CA ASN A 59 12.83 -2.36 2.16
C ASN A 59 12.31 -2.54 0.73
N SER A 60 12.80 -3.55 -0.02
CA SER A 60 12.25 -3.83 -1.35
C SER A 60 10.80 -4.30 -1.30
N GLY A 61 10.43 -5.06 -0.26
CA GLY A 61 9.04 -5.41 0.08
C GLY A 61 8.14 -4.18 0.16
N LEU A 62 8.54 -3.17 0.94
CA LEU A 62 7.78 -1.93 1.11
C LEU A 62 7.74 -1.10 -0.19
N ILE A 63 8.85 -1.01 -0.91
CA ILE A 63 8.93 -0.27 -2.18
C ILE A 63 8.00 -0.88 -3.23
N VAL A 64 8.12 -2.18 -3.48
CA VAL A 64 7.29 -2.89 -4.47
C VAL A 64 5.83 -2.87 -4.03
N GLY A 65 5.55 -3.11 -2.74
CA GLY A 65 4.22 -3.01 -2.16
C GLY A 65 3.56 -1.65 -2.38
N GLY A 66 4.30 -0.57 -2.13
CA GLY A 66 3.85 0.80 -2.36
C GLY A 66 3.64 1.12 -3.84
N ILE A 67 4.50 0.63 -4.74
CA ILE A 67 4.32 0.80 -6.20
C ILE A 67 3.05 0.07 -6.67
N LEU A 68 2.87 -1.20 -6.29
CA LEU A 68 1.69 -1.98 -6.68
C LEU A 68 0.40 -1.37 -6.11
N SER A 69 0.42 -0.92 -4.86
CA SER A 69 -0.72 -0.25 -4.22
C SER A 69 -1.03 1.12 -4.87
N SER A 70 -0.01 1.82 -5.37
CA SER A 70 -0.18 3.05 -6.15
C SER A 70 -0.87 2.78 -7.49
N LEU A 71 -0.49 1.70 -8.18
CA LEU A 71 -1.17 1.28 -9.41
C LEU A 71 -2.62 0.87 -9.16
N PHE A 72 -2.86 0.14 -8.06
CA PHE A 72 -4.20 -0.26 -7.64
C PHE A 72 -5.09 0.94 -7.32
N SER A 73 -4.61 1.91 -6.54
CA SER A 73 -5.38 3.11 -6.20
C SER A 73 -5.74 3.96 -7.43
N ILE A 74 -4.85 4.04 -8.42
CA ILE A 74 -5.15 4.68 -9.71
C ILE A 74 -6.24 3.91 -10.47
N ALA A 75 -6.17 2.57 -10.51
CA ALA A 75 -7.19 1.75 -11.15
C ALA A 75 -8.54 1.87 -10.44
N LEU A 76 -8.52 1.90 -9.10
CA LEU A 76 -9.70 2.09 -8.26
C LEU A 76 -10.37 3.45 -8.51
N ALA A 77 -9.58 4.52 -8.58
CA ALA A 77 -10.08 5.86 -8.90
C ALA A 77 -10.77 5.90 -10.28
N ARG A 78 -10.28 5.11 -11.26
CA ARG A 78 -10.90 5.03 -12.59
C ARG A 78 -12.18 4.20 -12.61
N ALA A 79 -12.19 3.09 -11.88
CA ALA A 79 -13.35 2.20 -11.82
C ALA A 79 -14.50 2.83 -11.03
N GLU A 80 -14.18 3.44 -9.89
CA GLU A 80 -15.17 3.84 -8.87
C GLU A 80 -15.27 5.36 -8.66
N GLY A 81 -14.48 6.16 -9.38
CA GLY A 81 -14.40 7.61 -9.22
C GLY A 81 -15.64 8.41 -9.60
N ARG A 82 -16.74 7.75 -9.99
CA ARG A 82 -18.06 8.40 -10.11
C ARG A 82 -18.59 8.85 -8.76
N SER A 83 -18.26 8.12 -7.70
CA SER A 83 -18.54 8.54 -6.33
C SER A 83 -17.43 9.46 -5.84
N PHE A 84 -17.81 10.64 -5.33
CA PHE A 84 -16.85 11.57 -4.74
C PHE A 84 -16.04 10.93 -3.61
N LEU A 85 -16.70 10.12 -2.76
CA LEU A 85 -16.03 9.42 -1.66
C LEU A 85 -15.04 8.38 -2.19
N CYS A 86 -15.41 7.59 -3.21
CA CYS A 86 -14.50 6.61 -3.79
C CYS A 86 -13.30 7.26 -4.48
N LEU A 87 -13.51 8.39 -5.17
CA LEU A 87 -12.42 9.16 -5.78
C LEU A 87 -11.48 9.72 -4.72
N LEU A 88 -12.02 10.38 -3.70
CA LEU A 88 -11.24 10.96 -2.60
C LEU A 88 -10.46 9.88 -1.85
N GLY A 89 -11.12 8.79 -1.48
CA GLY A 89 -10.49 7.66 -0.82
C GLY A 89 -9.37 7.03 -1.66
N SER A 90 -9.55 6.94 -2.98
CA SER A 90 -8.52 6.42 -3.89
C SER A 90 -7.31 7.35 -3.99
N ILE A 91 -7.52 8.67 -3.99
CA ILE A 91 -6.42 9.67 -3.97
C ILE A 91 -5.64 9.56 -2.66
N ILE A 92 -6.31 9.44 -1.53
CA ILE A 92 -5.66 9.31 -0.22
C ILE A 92 -4.92 7.97 -0.13
N LEU A 93 -5.48 6.88 -0.66
CA LEU A 93 -4.83 5.58 -0.77
C LEU A 93 -3.55 5.65 -1.63
N PHE A 94 -3.58 6.42 -2.72
CA PHE A 94 -2.39 6.66 -3.54
C PHE A 94 -1.29 7.37 -2.74
N LEU A 95 -1.63 8.41 -1.98
CA LEU A 95 -0.66 9.11 -1.11
C LEU A 95 -0.12 8.20 0.00
N ALA A 96 -0.96 7.35 0.59
CA ALA A 96 -0.52 6.32 1.53
C ALA A 96 0.46 5.35 0.86
N SER A 97 0.15 4.89 -0.35
CA SER A 97 0.99 3.94 -1.11
C SER A 97 2.36 4.53 -1.47
N VAL A 98 2.41 5.81 -1.86
CA VAL A 98 3.67 6.54 -2.08
C VAL A 98 4.46 6.67 -0.77
N SER A 99 3.77 6.94 0.34
CA SER A 99 4.39 6.99 1.67
C SER A 99 4.99 5.63 2.05
N LEU A 100 4.29 4.52 1.81
CA LEU A 100 4.80 3.16 2.03
C LEU A 100 6.09 2.88 1.23
N ALA A 101 6.11 3.23 -0.06
CA ALA A 101 7.33 3.09 -0.85
C ALA A 101 8.47 3.96 -0.29
N SER A 102 8.14 5.17 0.17
CA SER A 102 9.09 6.09 0.78
C SER A 102 9.68 5.55 2.08
N ILE A 103 8.93 4.78 2.90
CA ILE A 103 9.47 4.09 4.08
C ILE A 103 10.60 3.14 3.70
N GLY A 104 10.46 2.40 2.59
CA GLY A 104 11.51 1.51 2.10
C GLY A 104 12.70 2.25 1.46
N ILE A 105 12.47 3.43 0.85
CA ILE A 105 13.54 4.27 0.27
C ILE A 105 14.33 5.01 1.37
N PHE A 106 13.67 5.41 2.44
CA PHE A 106 14.24 6.10 3.59
C PHE A 106 14.10 5.22 4.84
N PRO A 107 14.96 4.19 5.02
CA PRO A 107 14.93 3.33 6.21
C PRO A 107 15.20 4.10 7.50
N GLU A 108 15.08 3.42 8.65
CA GLU A 108 15.24 4.01 9.99
C GLU A 108 16.52 4.86 10.16
N SER A 109 17.59 4.56 9.41
CA SER A 109 18.84 5.33 9.39
C SER A 109 18.68 6.79 8.95
N PHE A 110 17.56 7.15 8.30
CA PHE A 110 17.21 8.52 7.91
C PHE A 110 16.49 9.31 9.02
N GLY A 111 16.28 8.71 10.20
CA GLY A 111 15.76 9.38 11.40
C GLY A 111 14.42 10.07 11.18
N HIS A 112 14.38 11.39 11.34
CA HIS A 112 13.15 12.18 11.24
C HIS A 112 12.41 12.00 9.91
N LEU A 113 13.13 11.84 8.79
CA LEU A 113 12.48 11.64 7.49
C LEU A 113 11.71 10.31 7.47
N HIS A 114 12.34 9.23 7.96
CA HIS A 114 11.67 7.92 8.12
C HIS A 114 10.42 8.05 8.99
N PHE A 115 10.56 8.71 10.13
CA PHE A 115 9.45 8.94 11.05
C PHE A 115 8.26 9.65 10.38
N TYR A 116 8.50 10.74 9.63
CA TYR A 116 7.43 11.47 8.96
C TYR A 116 6.73 10.66 7.88
N VAL A 117 7.46 9.94 7.04
CA VAL A 117 6.83 9.11 5.98
C VAL A 117 6.10 7.91 6.56
N SER A 118 6.58 7.34 7.66
CA SER A 118 5.91 6.27 8.41
C SER A 118 4.59 6.74 9.03
N VAL A 119 4.60 7.88 9.74
CA VAL A 119 3.38 8.47 10.30
C VAL A 119 2.38 8.81 9.20
N ALA A 120 2.84 9.43 8.10
CA ALA A 120 1.99 9.75 6.97
C ALA A 120 1.32 8.49 6.40
N PHE A 121 2.07 7.40 6.17
CA PHE A 121 1.51 6.14 5.69
C PHE A 121 0.37 5.62 6.59
N PHE A 122 0.61 5.46 7.89
CA PHE A 122 -0.39 4.88 8.79
C PHE A 122 -1.65 5.75 8.91
N VAL A 123 -1.48 7.07 9.04
CA VAL A 123 -2.62 8.00 9.13
C VAL A 123 -3.42 8.03 7.83
N LEU A 124 -2.74 8.18 6.69
CA LEU A 124 -3.41 8.23 5.39
C LEU A 124 -4.10 6.90 5.05
N LEU A 125 -3.49 5.76 5.38
CA LEU A 125 -4.10 4.45 5.15
C LEU A 125 -5.41 4.31 5.92
N ILE A 126 -5.44 4.67 7.21
CA ILE A 126 -6.65 4.63 8.03
C ILE A 126 -7.75 5.53 7.44
N ILE A 127 -7.40 6.77 7.10
CA ILE A 127 -8.34 7.74 6.51
C ILE A 127 -8.88 7.21 5.17
N ALA A 128 -8.01 6.68 4.31
CA ALA A 128 -8.41 6.10 3.03
C ALA A 128 -9.37 4.92 3.22
N SER A 129 -9.06 3.99 4.14
CA SER A 129 -9.91 2.84 4.42
C SER A 129 -11.30 3.25 4.92
N ILE A 130 -11.39 4.24 5.80
CA ILE A 130 -12.68 4.76 6.29
C ILE A 130 -13.49 5.40 5.16
N ILE A 131 -12.87 6.29 4.37
CA ILE A 131 -13.56 6.99 3.27
C ILE A 131 -14.00 6.01 2.17
N LEU A 132 -13.15 5.09 1.76
CA LEU A 132 -13.50 4.05 0.78
C LEU A 132 -14.61 3.14 1.30
N GLY A 133 -14.52 2.72 2.57
CA GLY A 133 -15.57 1.91 3.21
C GLY A 133 -16.93 2.61 3.21
N MET A 134 -16.97 3.90 3.55
CA MET A 134 -18.20 4.71 3.46
C MET A 134 -18.68 4.85 2.01
N GLY A 135 -17.76 5.10 1.07
CA GLY A 135 -18.09 5.21 -0.35
C GLY A 135 -18.77 3.96 -0.90
N PHE A 136 -18.25 2.77 -0.56
CA PHE A 136 -18.83 1.49 -1.00
C PHE A 136 -20.15 1.14 -0.31
N MET A 137 -20.37 1.58 0.93
CA MET A 137 -21.65 1.36 1.63
C MET A 137 -22.76 2.28 1.09
N LEU A 138 -22.42 3.50 0.70
CA LEU A 138 -23.39 4.51 0.27
C LEU A 138 -23.70 4.48 -1.23
N CYS A 139 -22.85 3.86 -2.04
CA CYS A 139 -23.10 3.69 -3.47
C CYS A 139 -23.67 2.30 -3.78
N GLU A 140 -24.99 2.23 -4.02
CA GLU A 140 -25.62 1.06 -4.61
C GLU A 140 -25.12 0.86 -6.05
N GLY A 141 -24.43 -0.26 -6.33
CA GLY A 141 -24.05 -0.68 -7.68
C GLY A 141 -22.55 -0.87 -7.94
N THR A 142 -21.69 -0.44 -7.02
CA THR A 142 -20.23 -0.55 -7.16
C THR A 142 -19.70 -1.73 -6.35
N LYS A 143 -19.78 -2.92 -6.94
CA LYS A 143 -19.40 -4.21 -6.35
C LYS A 143 -18.31 -4.93 -7.14
N LEU A 144 -17.63 -4.27 -8.08
CA LEU A 144 -16.85 -4.99 -9.09
C LEU A 144 -15.48 -5.49 -8.58
N LEU A 145 -14.83 -4.79 -7.65
CA LEU A 145 -13.50 -5.16 -7.16
C LEU A 145 -13.48 -5.97 -5.85
N GLY A 146 -14.62 -6.10 -5.16
CA GLY A 146 -14.73 -6.84 -3.90
C GLY A 146 -15.45 -8.20 -3.98
N LEU A 147 -16.02 -8.55 -5.14
CA LEU A 147 -16.87 -9.73 -5.35
C LEU A 147 -16.47 -10.59 -6.56
N LEU A 148 -15.32 -10.32 -7.17
CA LEU A 148 -14.75 -11.15 -8.24
C LEU A 148 -13.51 -11.88 -7.74
#